data_AF-A0A3R7EG60-F1
#
_entry.id   AF-A0A3R7EG60-F1
#
_cell.length_a   1.000
_cell.length_b   1.000
_cell.length_c   1.000
_cell.angle_alpha   90.00
_cell.angle_beta   90.00
_cell.angle_gamma   90.00
#
_symmetry.space_group_name_H-M   'P 1'
#
loop_
_entity.id
_entity.type
_entity.pdbx_description
1 polymer ?
#
loop_
_entity_poly.entity_id
_entity_poly.type
_entity_poly.pdbx_seq_one_letter_code
_entity_poly.pdbx_strand_id
1 'polypeptide(L)'
;MADTDTDPDPDPDADDGTTRPCHRRNCDEPAAFVALERYQEETGKGAVEAEAALCHDHAAEEHPTNLDGAYPDYVFRVEPLPESESALELEADDTS
;
A
#
# COMPACT_ATOMS: atom_id res chain seq x y z
N MET A 1 45.87 -2.15 -5.31
CA MET A 1 45.37 -2.22 -3.92
C MET A 1 44.39 -1.05 -3.84
N ALA A 2 43.16 -1.20 -4.32
CA ALA A 2 42.03 -1.89 -3.68
C ALA A 2 41.65 -1.16 -2.40
N ASP A 3 40.77 -0.17 -2.51
CA ASP A 3 39.80 0.15 -1.47
C ASP A 3 38.53 0.61 -2.19
N THR A 4 37.56 -0.30 -2.15
CA THR A 4 36.18 -0.16 -2.58
C THR A 4 35.58 1.05 -1.86
N ASP A 5 35.12 2.03 -2.64
CA ASP A 5 34.17 3.03 -2.13
C ASP A 5 32.88 2.24 -1.85
N THR A 6 32.71 1.94 -0.57
CA THR A 6 31.59 1.16 -0.06
C THR A 6 30.35 2.03 -0.27
N ASP A 7 29.48 1.61 -1.18
CA ASP A 7 28.12 2.15 -1.27
C ASP A 7 27.52 2.07 0.15
N PRO A 8 27.02 3.17 0.73
CA PRO A 8 26.42 3.10 2.05
C PRO A 8 25.27 2.10 1.97
N ASP A 9 25.36 1.02 2.76
CA ASP A 9 24.26 0.07 2.98
C ASP A 9 22.95 0.88 3.12
N PRO A 10 21.90 0.60 2.32
CA PRO A 10 20.61 1.22 2.57
C PRO A 10 20.19 0.80 3.99
N ASP A 11 19.97 1.78 4.86
CA ASP A 11 19.53 1.54 6.24
C ASP A 11 18.43 0.46 6.23
N PRO A 12 18.64 -0.72 6.87
CA PRO A 12 17.62 -1.76 6.94
C PRO A 12 16.44 -1.34 7.84
N ASP A 13 16.56 -0.18 8.50
CA ASP A 13 15.56 0.45 9.36
C ASP A 13 14.82 1.61 8.65
N ALA A 14 14.87 1.70 7.31
CA ALA A 14 13.91 2.50 6.55
C ALA A 14 12.49 1.87 6.52
N ASP A 15 12.22 0.94 7.43
CA ASP A 15 10.91 0.58 7.96
C ASP A 15 10.67 1.36 9.26
N ASP A 16 10.87 2.68 9.22
CA ASP A 16 10.38 3.55 10.29
C ASP A 16 8.86 3.48 10.19
N GLY A 17 8.18 2.99 11.24
CA GLY A 17 6.72 2.88 11.33
C GLY A 17 5.94 4.20 11.17
N THR A 18 6.54 5.21 10.54
CA THR A 18 5.89 6.30 9.82
C THR A 18 4.77 5.78 8.93
N THR A 19 3.57 5.93 9.47
CA THR A 19 2.33 5.63 8.76
C THR A 19 2.35 6.30 7.39
N ARG A 20 2.19 5.52 6.32
CA ARG A 20 2.28 6.07 4.96
C ARG A 20 1.20 7.15 4.81
N PRO A 21 1.49 8.36 4.29
CA PRO A 21 0.45 9.35 4.09
C PRO A 21 -0.52 8.89 3.00
N CYS A 22 -1.76 9.37 3.06
CA CYS A 22 -2.75 9.10 2.03
C CYS A 22 -2.24 9.55 0.66
N HIS A 23 -2.38 8.67 -0.35
CA HIS A 23 -1.99 8.94 -1.72
C HIS A 23 -2.84 10.05 -2.38
N ARG A 24 -4.02 10.38 -1.81
CA ARG A 24 -4.87 11.44 -2.34
C ARG A 24 -4.19 12.80 -2.23
N ARG A 25 -4.24 13.56 -3.32
CA ARG A 25 -3.74 14.94 -3.33
C ARG A 25 -4.55 15.77 -2.33
N ASN A 26 -3.85 16.59 -1.53
CA ASN A 26 -4.45 17.37 -0.44
C ASN A 26 -5.00 16.54 0.73
N CYS A 27 -4.50 15.32 0.93
CA CYS A 27 -4.76 14.55 2.14
C CYS A 27 -3.44 14.23 2.83
N ASP A 28 -3.24 14.81 4.01
CA ASP A 28 -2.08 14.55 4.87
C ASP A 28 -2.42 13.55 5.99
N GLU A 29 -3.59 12.90 5.90
CA GLU A 29 -3.99 11.89 6.87
C GLU A 29 -3.17 10.60 6.73
N PRO A 30 -2.93 9.91 7.85
CA PRO A 30 -2.30 8.60 7.82
C PRO A 30 -3.14 7.60 7.01
N ALA A 31 -2.51 6.85 6.14
CA ALA A 31 -3.13 5.73 5.47
C ALA A 31 -3.42 4.62 6.48
N ALA A 32 -4.63 4.10 6.41
CA ALA A 32 -5.06 2.95 7.21
C ALA A 32 -5.25 1.69 6.36
N PHE A 33 -5.37 1.86 5.04
CA PHE A 33 -5.64 0.80 4.09
C PHE A 33 -4.71 0.93 2.88
N VAL A 34 -4.51 -0.19 2.19
CA VAL A 34 -3.90 -0.26 0.87
C VAL A 34 -4.92 -0.82 -0.12
N ALA A 35 -5.20 -0.05 -1.17
CA ALA A 35 -5.97 -0.51 -2.31
C ALA A 35 -5.01 -1.13 -3.33
N LEU A 36 -5.19 -2.42 -3.60
CA LEU A 36 -4.48 -3.20 -4.59
C LEU A 36 -5.37 -3.38 -5.82
N GLU A 37 -4.92 -2.88 -6.96
CA GLU A 37 -5.62 -3.02 -8.24
C GLU A 37 -4.71 -3.65 -9.29
N ARG A 38 -5.15 -4.78 -9.83
CA ARG A 38 -4.48 -5.47 -10.93
C ARG A 38 -5.24 -5.21 -12.22
N TYR A 39 -4.65 -4.45 -13.14
CA TYR A 39 -5.24 -4.11 -14.43
C TYR A 39 -4.33 -4.43 -15.62
N GLN A 40 -4.91 -4.59 -16.80
CA GLN A 40 -4.12 -4.74 -18.03
C GLN A 40 -3.64 -3.36 -18.49
N GLU A 41 -2.33 -3.21 -18.64
CA GLU A 41 -1.75 -1.94 -19.08
C GLU A 41 -2.12 -1.68 -20.55
N GLU A 42 -2.48 -0.44 -20.89
CA GLU A 42 -2.90 -0.04 -22.24
C GLU A 42 -1.80 -0.22 -23.30
N THR A 43 -0.54 -0.29 -22.87
CA THR A 43 0.61 -0.57 -23.75
C THR A 43 0.70 -2.04 -24.18
N GLY A 44 -0.16 -2.91 -23.63
CA GLY A 44 -0.20 -4.33 -23.96
C GLY A 44 0.97 -5.15 -23.40
N LYS A 45 1.74 -4.59 -22.46
CA LYS A 45 2.91 -5.25 -21.88
C LYS A 45 2.58 -6.34 -20.85
N GLY A 46 1.35 -6.37 -20.34
CA GLY A 46 0.89 -7.36 -19.38
C GLY A 46 -0.11 -6.80 -18.37
N ALA A 47 -0.48 -7.63 -17.41
CA ALA A 47 -1.18 -7.18 -16.21
C ALA A 47 -0.17 -6.52 -15.27
N VAL A 48 -0.51 -5.34 -14.78
CA VAL A 48 0.25 -4.60 -13.77
C VAL A 48 -0.56 -4.52 -12.49
N GLU A 49 0.16 -4.45 -11.38
CA GLU A 49 -0.39 -4.29 -10.04
C GLU A 49 -0.06 -2.87 -9.56
N ALA A 50 -1.10 -2.14 -9.17
CA ALA A 50 -0.99 -0.82 -8.58
C ALA A 50 -1.43 -0.89 -7.12
N GLU A 51 -0.70 -0.19 -6.26
CA GLU A 51 -0.93 -0.12 -4.82
C GLU A 51 -1.12 1.34 -4.43
N ALA A 52 -2.22 1.65 -3.74
CA ALA A 52 -2.53 3.00 -3.27
C ALA A 52 -2.83 2.98 -1.77
N ALA A 53 -1.96 3.61 -0.98
CA ALA A 53 -2.19 3.80 0.45
C ALA A 53 -3.24 4.90 0.68
N LEU A 54 -4.31 4.60 1.41
CA LEU A 54 -5.46 5.48 1.61
C LEU A 54 -5.86 5.56 3.08
N CYS A 55 -6.33 6.73 3.52
CA CYS A 55 -7.00 6.85 4.81
C CYS A 55 -8.39 6.18 4.78
N HIS A 56 -9.01 6.00 5.94
CA HIS A 56 -10.29 5.30 6.06
C HIS A 56 -11.41 5.92 5.19
N ASP A 57 -11.53 7.25 5.17
CA ASP A 57 -12.51 7.95 4.35
C ASP A 57 -12.29 7.71 2.85
N HIS A 58 -11.07 7.94 2.36
CA HIS A 58 -10.77 7.77 0.94
C HIS A 58 -10.77 6.30 0.50
N ALA A 59 -10.42 5.36 1.37
CA ALA A 59 -10.53 3.93 1.08
C ALA A 59 -11.99 3.50 0.91
N ALA A 60 -12.92 4.10 1.66
CA ALA A 60 -14.35 3.85 1.53
C ALA A 60 -14.95 4.46 0.25
N GLU A 61 -14.38 5.55 -0.24
CA GLU A 61 -14.75 6.17 -1.52
C GLU A 61 -14.07 5.52 -2.74
N GLU A 62 -12.98 4.79 -2.53
CA GLU A 62 -12.24 4.13 -3.60
C GLU A 62 -13.04 2.91 -4.10
N HIS A 63 -13.30 2.90 -5.40
CA HIS A 63 -14.06 1.85 -6.03
C HIS A 63 -13.41 1.46 -7.35
N PRO A 64 -13.49 0.17 -7.73
CA PRO A 64 -13.02 -0.26 -9.04
C PRO A 64 -13.78 0.50 -10.12
N THR A 65 -13.05 1.23 -10.95
CA THR A 65 -13.63 1.98 -12.06
C THR A 65 -13.50 1.18 -13.35
N ASN A 66 -14.43 1.38 -14.29
CA ASN A 66 -14.33 0.82 -15.64
C ASN A 66 -14.31 -0.73 -15.70
N LEU A 67 -15.17 -1.37 -14.89
CA LEU A 67 -15.37 -2.82 -14.88
C LEU A 67 -15.98 -3.38 -16.19
N ASP A 68 -16.57 -2.51 -17.01
CA ASP A 68 -17.18 -2.88 -18.29
C ASP A 68 -16.09 -3.24 -19.30
N GLY A 69 -15.91 -4.54 -19.53
CA GLY A 69 -14.80 -5.06 -20.36
C GLY A 69 -13.50 -5.30 -19.59
N ALA A 70 -13.56 -5.40 -18.26
CA ALA A 70 -12.42 -5.83 -17.47
C ALA A 70 -11.84 -7.17 -17.99
N TYR A 71 -10.53 -7.23 -18.12
CA TYR A 71 -9.82 -8.45 -18.52
C TYR A 71 -10.06 -9.56 -17.47
N PRO A 72 -10.00 -10.85 -17.85
CA PRO A 72 -10.45 -11.97 -17.02
C PRO A 72 -9.69 -12.14 -15.70
N ASP A 73 -8.53 -11.50 -15.57
CA ASP A 73 -7.63 -11.58 -14.42
C ASP A 73 -7.67 -10.30 -13.55
N TYR A 74 -8.63 -9.40 -13.80
CA TYR A 74 -8.81 -8.16 -13.03
C TYR A 74 -9.11 -8.45 -11.56
N VAL A 75 -8.39 -7.77 -10.67
CA VAL A 75 -8.54 -7.90 -9.23
C VAL A 75 -8.50 -6.50 -8.61
N PHE A 76 -9.46 -6.21 -7.75
CA PHE A 76 -9.44 -5.03 -6.88
C PHE A 76 -9.66 -5.50 -5.45
N ARG A 77 -8.75 -5.13 -4.54
CA ARG A 77 -8.82 -5.48 -3.11
C ARG A 77 -8.42 -4.28 -2.29
N VAL A 78 -9.04 -4.13 -1.13
CA VAL A 78 -8.65 -3.14 -0.13
C VAL A 78 -8.33 -3.91 1.14
N GLU A 79 -7.10 -3.79 1.61
CA GLU A 79 -6.60 -4.49 2.78
C GLU A 79 -6.17 -3.46 3.84
N PRO A 80 -6.38 -3.72 5.14
CA PRO A 80 -5.86 -2.86 6.20
C PRO A 80 -4.33 -2.90 6.20
N LEU A 81 -3.70 -1.78 6.58
CA LEU A 81 -2.24 -1.73 6.74
C LEU A 81 -1.83 -2.33 8.10
N PRO A 82 -0.71 -3.05 8.17
CA PRO A 82 -0.26 -3.69 9.41
C PRO A 82 0.03 -2.66 10.52
N GLU A 83 0.39 -1.41 10.18
CA GLU A 83 0.54 -0.31 11.14
C GLU A 83 -0.78 0.11 11.81
N SER A 84 -1.92 -0.06 11.11
CA SER A 84 -3.25 0.12 11.70
C SER A 84 -3.70 -1.11 12.52
N GLU A 85 -3.33 -2.32 12.11
CA GLU A 85 -3.62 -3.55 12.86
C GLU A 85 -2.78 -3.65 14.14
N SER A 86 -1.51 -3.22 14.09
CA SER A 86 -0.60 -3.17 15.23
C SER A 86 -1.10 -2.25 16.36
N ALA A 87 -1.87 -1.21 16.04
CA ALA A 87 -2.51 -0.35 17.05
C ALA A 87 -3.67 -1.04 17.79
N LEU A 88 -4.30 -2.05 17.17
CA LEU A 88 -5.39 -2.84 17.75
C LEU A 88 -4.89 -4.13 18.44
N GLU A 89 -3.73 -4.67 18.04
CA GLU A 89 -3.20 -5.92 18.59
C GLU A 89 -2.54 -5.79 19.98
N LEU A 90 -2.14 -4.58 20.40
CA LEU A 90 -1.59 -4.37 21.76
C LEU A 90 -2.61 -4.59 22.89
N GLU A 91 -3.92 -4.67 22.59
CA GLU A 91 -4.97 -4.86 23.60
C GLU A 91 -5.44 -6.32 23.75
N ALA A 92 -4.92 -7.28 22.96
CA ALA A 92 -5.42 -8.65 22.93
C ALA A 92 -4.71 -9.66 23.86
N ASP A 93 -3.57 -9.32 24.47
CA ASP A 93 -2.75 -10.26 25.28
C ASP A 93 -2.68 -9.94 26.79
N ASP A 94 -3.49 -9.02 27.33
CA ASP A 94 -3.57 -8.71 28.78
C ASP A 94 -4.88 -9.21 29.41
N THR A 95 -5.19 -10.49 29.22
CA THR A 95 -6.20 -11.21 30.02
C THR A 95 -5.76 -12.66 30.19
N SER A 96 -4.92 -12.93 31.20
CA SER A 96 -4.76 -14.26 31.78
C SER A 96 -4.36 -14.23 33.24
#